data_AF-A0ABD3WN06-F1
#
_entry.id   AF-A0ABD3WN06-F1
#
_cell.length_a   1.000
_cell.length_b   1.000
_cell.length_c   1.000
_cell.angle_alpha   90.00
_cell.angle_beta   90.00
_cell.angle_gamma   90.00
#
_symmetry.space_group_name_H-M   'P 1'
#
loop_
_entity.id
_entity.type
_entity.pdbx_description
1 polymer ?
#
loop_
_entity_poly.entity_id
_entity_poly.type
_entity_poly.pdbx_seq_one_letter_code
_entity_poly.pdbx_strand_id
1 'polypeptide(L)'
;MDWQAFDHCIIAKNLSFEFGKDSLNKLIQRFSRIIPNCQESVISKIGEQYDDFKFLIAKKVKTGSIQIFTDVVSCVMKNEDMKELSILLDICGTFQASSADCERGFSLMNSIKTKSRNRLQVNHLDNLMRIKFYLSSGSTIDLDAVYKHWTTHKDRREYSTINE
;
A
#
# COMPACT_ATOMS: atom_id res chain seq x y z
N MET A 1 5.09 -0.27 17.33
CA MET A 1 3.93 -0.66 16.50
C MET A 1 3.99 -2.17 16.35
N ASP A 2 2.92 -2.95 16.58
CA ASP A 2 3.03 -4.42 16.66
C ASP A 2 3.60 -5.07 15.39
N TRP A 3 3.42 -4.44 14.22
CA TRP A 3 4.00 -4.86 12.94
C TRP A 3 5.53 -4.84 12.87
N GLN A 4 6.22 -4.23 13.84
CA GLN A 4 7.69 -4.29 13.95
C GLN A 4 8.21 -5.73 14.12
N ALA A 5 7.35 -6.66 14.53
CA ALA A 5 7.63 -8.10 14.53
C ALA A 5 8.00 -8.65 13.13
N PHE A 6 7.58 -7.99 12.05
CA PHE A 6 7.86 -8.39 10.67
C PHE A 6 8.90 -7.50 9.96
N ASP A 7 9.54 -6.57 10.69
CA ASP A 7 10.56 -5.68 10.11
C ASP A 7 11.85 -6.46 9.85
N HIS A 8 12.18 -6.65 8.57
CA HIS A 8 13.35 -7.44 8.14
C HIS A 8 14.69 -6.84 8.60
N CYS A 9 14.77 -5.52 8.75
CA CYS A 9 15.98 -4.85 9.24
C CYS A 9 16.18 -5.10 10.73
N ILE A 10 15.08 -5.09 11.51
CA ILE A 10 15.13 -5.33 12.95
C ILE A 10 15.40 -6.82 13.23
N ILE A 11 14.69 -7.73 12.54
CA ILE A 11 14.87 -9.18 12.67
C ILE A 11 16.33 -9.58 12.39
N ALA A 12 16.92 -9.03 11.32
CA ALA A 12 18.30 -9.36 10.96
C ALA A 12 19.33 -8.91 12.02
N LYS A 13 18.99 -7.90 12.83
CA LYS A 13 19.82 -7.38 13.94
C LYS A 13 19.52 -8.07 15.27
N ASN A 14 18.32 -8.62 15.45
CA ASN A 14 17.87 -9.20 16.71
C ASN A 14 17.25 -10.59 16.50
N LEU A 15 18.11 -11.61 16.57
CA LEU A 15 17.75 -13.03 16.44
C LEU A 15 17.32 -13.67 17.78
N SER A 16 16.99 -12.86 18.79
CA SER A 16 16.47 -13.38 20.06
C SER A 16 15.22 -14.24 19.80
N PHE A 17 15.14 -15.37 20.49
CA PHE A 17 13.97 -16.24 20.45
C PHE A 17 12.69 -15.51 20.91
N GLU A 18 12.83 -14.60 21.87
CA GLU A 18 11.72 -13.81 22.43
C GLU A 18 11.30 -12.62 21.53
N PHE A 19 12.14 -12.23 20.57
CA PHE A 19 11.88 -11.03 19.78
C PHE A 19 10.56 -11.14 19.00
N GLY A 20 9.67 -10.18 19.26
CA GLY A 20 8.41 -10.01 18.54
C GLY A 20 7.31 -11.02 18.89
N LYS A 21 7.53 -11.96 19.83
CA LYS A 21 6.49 -12.92 20.26
C LYS A 21 5.28 -12.24 20.89
N ASP A 22 5.49 -11.27 21.78
CA ASP A 22 4.40 -10.49 22.36
C ASP A 22 3.61 -9.70 21.31
N SER A 23 4.31 -9.11 20.35
CA SER A 23 3.69 -8.37 19.25
C SER A 23 2.93 -9.30 18.32
N LEU A 24 3.47 -10.49 18.02
CA LEU A 24 2.80 -11.53 17.26
C LEU A 24 1.50 -11.97 17.95
N ASN A 25 1.55 -12.23 19.26
CA ASN A 25 0.37 -12.61 20.04
C ASN A 25 -0.71 -11.52 20.02
N LYS A 26 -0.33 -10.24 20.15
CA LYS A 26 -1.26 -9.11 19.99
C LYS A 26 -1.89 -9.06 18.60
N LEU A 27 -1.12 -9.33 17.55
CA LEU A 27 -1.62 -9.36 16.17
C LEU A 27 -2.58 -10.53 15.96
N ILE A 28 -2.24 -11.74 16.43
CA ILE A 28 -3.11 -12.92 16.38
C ILE A 28 -4.44 -12.62 17.08
N GLN A 29 -4.40 -12.07 18.30
CA GLN A 29 -5.61 -11.71 19.04
C GLN A 29 -6.46 -10.68 18.28
N ARG A 30 -5.81 -9.62 17.75
CA ARG A 30 -6.48 -8.55 17.02
C ARG A 30 -7.16 -9.04 15.74
N PHE A 31 -6.54 -9.97 15.03
CA PHE A 31 -7.03 -10.49 13.74
C PHE A 31 -7.65 -11.89 13.83
N SER A 32 -7.95 -12.36 15.04
CA SER A 32 -8.58 -13.66 15.31
C SER A 32 -9.84 -13.95 14.49
N ARG A 33 -10.63 -12.91 14.16
CA ARG A 33 -11.84 -13.04 13.33
C ARG A 33 -11.55 -13.24 11.84
N ILE A 34 -10.37 -12.88 11.38
CA ILE A 34 -9.94 -12.96 9.97
C ILE A 34 -9.13 -14.23 9.73
N ILE A 35 -8.39 -14.68 10.74
CA ILE A 35 -7.63 -15.94 10.69
C ILE A 35 -8.62 -17.11 10.55
N PRO A 36 -8.59 -17.89 9.45
CA PRO A 36 -9.50 -19.00 9.24
C PRO A 36 -9.32 -20.04 10.34
N ASN A 37 -10.42 -20.46 10.98
CA ASN A 37 -10.40 -21.44 12.06
C ASN A 37 -9.34 -21.13 13.13
N CYS A 38 -9.36 -19.91 13.69
CA CYS A 38 -8.48 -19.45 14.76
C CYS A 38 -8.65 -20.28 16.06
N GLN A 39 -8.19 -21.53 16.02
CA GLN A 39 -8.11 -22.49 17.10
C GLN A 39 -6.70 -22.49 17.69
N GLU A 40 -6.55 -23.01 18.90
CA GLU A 40 -5.26 -23.17 19.60
C GLU A 40 -4.18 -23.80 18.69
N SER A 41 -4.56 -24.80 17.88
CA SER A 41 -3.66 -25.49 16.96
C SER A 41 -3.07 -24.59 15.87
N VAL A 42 -3.85 -23.65 15.34
CA VAL A 42 -3.39 -22.68 14.33
C VAL A 42 -2.49 -21.64 14.98
N ILE A 43 -2.83 -21.18 16.18
CA ILE A 43 -2.02 -20.21 16.94
C ILE A 43 -0.63 -20.79 17.24
N SER A 44 -0.56 -22.04 17.71
CA SER A 44 0.70 -22.72 17.96
C SER A 44 1.56 -22.84 16.69
N LYS A 45 0.95 -23.23 15.57
CA LYS A 45 1.64 -23.29 14.27
C LYS A 45 2.18 -21.93 13.81
N ILE A 46 1.41 -20.85 13.99
CA ILE A 46 1.88 -19.49 13.68
C ILE A 46 3.11 -19.16 14.52
N GLY A 47 3.11 -19.54 15.80
CA GLY A 47 4.26 -19.37 16.69
C GLY A 47 5.50 -20.13 16.22
N GLU A 48 5.35 -21.40 15.86
CA GLU A 48 6.44 -22.24 15.32
C GLU A 48 6.99 -21.65 14.00
N GLN A 49 6.11 -21.35 13.05
CA GLN A 49 6.48 -20.75 11.77
C GLN A 49 7.14 -19.39 11.92
N TYR A 50 6.78 -18.62 12.94
CA TYR A 50 7.38 -17.32 13.21
C TYR A 50 8.85 -17.44 13.63
N ASP A 51 9.20 -18.47 14.40
CA ASP A 51 10.59 -18.72 14.74
C ASP A 51 11.41 -19.09 13.48
N ASP A 52 10.91 -19.98 12.63
CA ASP A 52 11.53 -20.33 11.34
C ASP A 52 11.63 -19.13 10.39
N PHE A 53 10.61 -18.28 10.37
CA PHE A 53 10.57 -17.03 9.61
C PHE A 53 11.71 -16.10 10.02
N LYS A 54 11.95 -15.88 11.32
CA LYS A 54 13.05 -15.01 11.78
C LYS A 54 14.40 -15.49 11.25
N PHE A 55 14.66 -16.80 11.31
CA PHE A 55 15.89 -17.38 10.79
C PHE A 55 16.00 -17.22 9.27
N LEU A 56 14.91 -17.51 8.54
CA LEU A 56 14.87 -17.38 7.08
C LEU A 56 15.14 -15.94 6.63
N ILE A 57 14.47 -14.96 7.22
CA ILE A 57 14.63 -13.55 6.89
C ILE A 57 16.02 -13.06 7.24
N ALA A 58 16.55 -13.36 8.42
CA ALA A 58 17.90 -12.95 8.78
C ALA A 58 18.95 -13.52 7.81
N LYS A 59 18.80 -14.78 7.37
CA LYS A 59 19.67 -15.39 6.36
C LYS A 59 19.53 -14.70 5.00
N LYS A 60 18.30 -14.43 4.56
CA LYS A 60 18.04 -13.79 3.25
C LYS A 60 18.44 -12.32 3.19
N VAL A 61 18.35 -11.58 4.29
CA VAL A 61 18.87 -10.22 4.41
C VAL A 61 20.40 -10.22 4.33
N LYS A 62 21.06 -11.13 5.05
CA LYS A 62 22.54 -11.25 5.01
C LYS A 62 23.08 -11.60 3.61
N THR A 63 22.35 -12.40 2.86
CA THR A 63 22.69 -12.76 1.46
C THR A 63 22.28 -11.69 0.44
N GLY A 64 21.64 -10.59 0.88
CA GLY A 64 21.17 -9.51 0.02
C GLY A 64 19.94 -9.86 -0.82
N SER A 65 19.30 -11.00 -0.58
CA SER A 65 18.09 -11.46 -1.31
C SER A 65 16.80 -10.76 -0.86
N ILE A 66 16.81 -10.16 0.34
CA ILE A 66 15.71 -9.34 0.86
C ILE A 66 16.27 -7.96 1.16
N GLN A 67 15.73 -6.95 0.47
CA GLN A 67 16.10 -5.55 0.66
C GLN A 67 14.90 -4.72 1.09
N ILE A 68 13.71 -5.07 0.58
CA ILE A 68 12.45 -4.37 0.87
C ILE A 68 11.40 -5.33 1.45
N PHE A 69 10.37 -4.76 2.07
CA PHE A 69 9.28 -5.55 2.66
C PHE A 69 8.52 -6.39 1.61
N THR A 70 8.42 -5.92 0.36
CA THR A 70 7.82 -6.71 -0.73
C THR A 70 8.57 -8.03 -0.97
N ASP A 71 9.89 -8.06 -0.75
CA ASP A 71 10.68 -9.29 -0.86
C ASP A 71 10.35 -10.26 0.28
N VAL A 72 10.09 -9.73 1.49
CA VAL A 72 9.65 -10.51 2.65
C VAL A 72 8.32 -11.19 2.35
N VAL A 73 7.32 -10.42 1.91
CA VAL A 73 5.99 -10.95 1.55
C VAL A 73 6.12 -11.99 0.45
N SER A 74 6.84 -11.68 -0.63
CA SER A 74 7.05 -12.60 -1.75
C SER A 74 7.78 -13.89 -1.34
N CYS A 75 8.73 -13.78 -0.39
CA CYS A 75 9.46 -14.92 0.13
C CYS A 75 8.56 -15.86 0.94
N VAL A 76 7.72 -15.31 1.82
CA VAL A 76 6.84 -16.11 2.67
C VAL A 76 5.66 -16.68 1.88
N MET A 77 5.07 -15.91 0.95
CA MET A 77 3.97 -16.39 0.12
C MET A 77 4.33 -17.56 -0.79
N LYS A 78 5.61 -17.70 -1.15
CA LYS A 78 6.11 -18.83 -1.95
C LYS A 78 6.48 -20.05 -1.09
N ASN A 79 6.50 -19.92 0.23
CA ASN A 79 6.93 -20.97 1.13
C ASN A 79 5.70 -21.67 1.75
N GLU A 80 5.42 -22.90 1.32
CA GLU A 80 4.28 -23.68 1.81
C GLU A 80 4.37 -23.98 3.31
N ASP A 81 5.58 -24.07 3.86
CA ASP A 81 5.82 -24.34 5.29
C ASP A 81 5.37 -23.17 6.19
N MET A 82 5.10 -22.00 5.62
CA MET A 82 4.75 -20.77 6.35
C MET A 82 3.32 -20.29 6.06
N LYS A 83 2.42 -21.21 5.68
CA LYS A 83 1.06 -20.89 5.23
C LYS A 83 0.20 -20.20 6.29
N GLU A 84 0.31 -20.60 7.55
CA GLU A 84 -0.48 -20.00 8.63
C GLU A 84 0.04 -18.59 8.97
N LEU A 85 1.36 -18.39 8.98
CA LEU A 85 1.99 -17.08 9.17
C LEU A 85 1.74 -16.13 7.98
N SER A 86 1.63 -16.66 6.76
CA SER A 86 1.45 -15.86 5.55
C SER A 86 0.18 -15.01 5.60
N ILE A 87 -0.87 -15.47 6.30
CA ILE A 87 -2.11 -14.73 6.51
C ILE A 87 -1.83 -13.38 7.21
N LEU A 88 -1.01 -13.37 8.25
CA LEU A 88 -0.65 -12.14 8.96
C LEU A 88 0.18 -11.20 8.09
N LEU A 89 1.06 -11.75 7.25
CA LEU A 89 1.86 -10.98 6.29
C LEU A 89 1.03 -10.42 5.14
N ASP A 90 -0.01 -11.13 4.69
CA ASP A 90 -0.97 -10.63 3.70
C ASP A 90 -1.74 -9.42 4.25
N ILE A 91 -2.22 -9.54 5.50
CA ILE A 91 -2.87 -8.44 6.21
C ILE A 91 -1.89 -7.26 6.35
N CYS A 92 -0.63 -7.51 6.72
CA CYS A 92 0.38 -6.46 6.82
C CYS A 92 0.61 -5.74 5.48
N GLY A 93 0.76 -6.50 4.39
CA GLY A 93 0.98 -5.97 3.05
C GLY A 93 -0.19 -5.13 2.54
N THR A 94 -1.42 -5.50 2.86
CA THR A 94 -2.62 -4.74 2.46
C THR A 94 -2.78 -3.44 3.24
N PHE A 95 -2.47 -3.41 4.54
CA PHE A 95 -2.51 -2.17 5.34
C PHE A 95 -1.39 -1.17 5.02
N GLN A 96 -0.30 -1.60 4.36
CA GLN A 96 0.75 -0.70 3.87
C GLN A 96 0.31 0.18 2.69
N ALA A 97 -0.88 -0.02 2.13
CA ALA A 97 -1.60 1.03 1.40
C ALA A 97 -1.96 2.16 2.40
N SER A 98 -0.95 2.99 2.69
CA SER A 98 -0.97 3.98 3.75
C SER A 98 -2.00 5.08 3.48
N SER A 99 -2.59 5.64 4.55
CA SER A 99 -3.30 6.92 4.45
C SER A 99 -2.39 8.02 3.88
N ALA A 100 -1.06 7.87 3.92
CA ALA A 100 -0.12 8.79 3.30
C ALA A 100 -0.37 8.97 1.80
N ASP A 101 -0.78 7.93 1.06
CA ASP A 101 -1.13 8.09 -0.36
C ASP A 101 -2.46 8.84 -0.53
N CYS A 102 -3.41 8.62 0.38
CA CYS A 102 -4.63 9.42 0.45
C CYS A 102 -4.34 10.89 0.82
N GLU A 103 -3.45 11.14 1.77
CA GLU A 103 -3.01 12.47 2.23
C GLU A 103 -2.21 13.21 1.15
N ARG A 104 -1.38 12.49 0.38
CA ARG A 104 -0.76 13.00 -0.85
C ARG A 104 -1.83 13.34 -1.89
N GLY A 105 -2.83 12.49 -2.07
CA GLY A 105 -3.99 12.74 -2.92
C GLY A 105 -4.76 14.00 -2.50
N PHE A 106 -4.99 14.19 -1.20
CA PHE A 106 -5.66 15.39 -0.67
C PHE A 106 -4.78 16.64 -0.79
N SER A 107 -3.47 16.53 -0.56
CA SER A 107 -2.52 17.63 -0.77
C SER A 107 -2.48 18.05 -2.24
N LEU A 108 -2.46 17.06 -3.15
CA LEU A 108 -2.55 17.26 -4.58
C LEU A 108 -3.88 17.94 -4.96
N MET A 109 -4.99 17.46 -4.40
CA MET A 109 -6.31 18.05 -4.59
C MET A 109 -6.33 19.51 -4.12
N ASN A 110 -5.77 19.82 -2.95
CA ASN A 110 -5.69 21.19 -2.41
C ASN A 110 -4.79 22.10 -3.25
N SER A 111 -3.75 21.55 -3.87
CA SER A 111 -2.91 22.31 -4.82
C SER A 111 -3.64 22.62 -6.13
N ILE A 112 -4.69 21.86 -6.47
CA ILE A 112 -5.53 22.07 -7.65
C ILE A 112 -6.70 22.98 -7.27
N LYS A 113 -7.44 22.65 -6.22
CA LYS A 113 -8.53 23.45 -5.68
C LYS A 113 -7.99 24.50 -4.72
N THR A 114 -7.76 25.70 -5.25
CA THR A 114 -7.44 26.88 -4.44
C THR A 114 -8.72 27.58 -3.98
N LYS A 115 -8.61 28.54 -3.04
CA LYS A 115 -9.75 29.37 -2.61
C LYS A 115 -10.47 30.07 -3.77
N SER A 116 -9.73 30.46 -4.82
CA SER A 116 -10.27 31.07 -6.04
C SER A 116 -10.76 30.07 -7.09
N ARG A 117 -10.32 28.81 -7.03
CA ARG A 117 -10.66 27.74 -7.99
C ARG A 117 -11.25 26.52 -7.28
N ASN A 118 -12.43 26.67 -6.68
CA ASN A 118 -13.07 25.61 -5.89
C ASN A 118 -14.26 24.91 -6.59
N ARG A 119 -14.87 25.52 -7.63
CA ARG A 119 -16.05 25.00 -8.36
C ARG A 119 -15.72 24.03 -9.51
N LEU A 120 -14.68 23.20 -9.36
CA LEU A 120 -14.37 22.17 -10.36
C LEU A 120 -15.35 21.00 -10.25
N GLN A 121 -15.93 20.60 -11.38
CA GLN A 121 -16.69 19.36 -11.47
C GLN A 121 -15.81 18.16 -11.11
N VAL A 122 -16.41 17.13 -10.51
CA VAL A 122 -15.70 15.94 -10.01
C VAL A 122 -14.83 15.30 -11.10
N ASN A 123 -15.38 15.09 -12.30
CA ASN A 123 -14.65 14.50 -13.43
C ASN A 123 -13.45 15.37 -13.87
N HIS A 124 -13.60 16.68 -13.83
CA HIS A 124 -12.52 17.60 -14.21
C HIS A 124 -11.43 17.65 -13.14
N LEU A 125 -11.79 17.57 -11.87
CA LEU A 125 -10.84 17.46 -10.77
C LEU A 125 -10.06 16.15 -10.85
N ASP A 126 -10.74 15.03 -11.09
CA ASP A 126 -10.12 13.71 -11.21
C ASP A 126 -9.10 13.67 -12.36
N ASN A 127 -9.47 14.19 -13.53
CA ASN A 127 -8.55 14.31 -14.67
C ASN A 127 -7.31 15.16 -14.34
N LEU A 128 -7.50 16.31 -13.69
CA LEU A 128 -6.38 17.16 -13.28
C LEU A 128 -5.50 16.51 -12.21
N MET A 129 -6.10 15.77 -11.27
CA MET A 129 -5.36 15.01 -10.25
C MET A 129 -4.52 13.93 -10.91
N ARG A 130 -5.07 13.14 -11.85
CA ARG A 130 -4.30 12.14 -12.60
C ARG A 130 -3.13 12.76 -13.37
N ILE A 131 -3.39 13.81 -14.17
CA ILE A 131 -2.34 14.51 -14.93
C ILE A 131 -1.23 15.00 -13.99
N LYS A 132 -1.59 15.70 -12.91
CA LYS A 132 -0.61 16.29 -12.01
C LYS A 132 0.15 15.23 -11.20
N PHE A 133 -0.50 14.13 -10.85
CA PHE A 133 0.15 12.98 -10.20
C PHE A 133 1.22 12.37 -11.12
N TYR A 134 0.87 12.06 -12.38
CA TYR A 134 1.81 11.51 -13.36
C TYR A 134 3.00 12.43 -13.65
N LEU A 135 2.79 13.74 -13.76
CA LEU A 135 3.88 14.72 -13.90
C LEU A 135 4.81 14.73 -12.68
N SER A 136 4.25 14.60 -11.48
CA SER A 136 5.01 14.62 -10.23
C SER A 136 5.81 13.34 -10.01
N SER A 137 5.42 12.24 -10.66
CA SER A 137 6.14 10.97 -10.67
C SER A 137 7.31 10.92 -11.67
N GLY A 138 7.60 12.01 -12.38
CA GLY A 138 8.70 12.07 -13.35
C GLY A 138 8.39 11.47 -14.73
N SER A 139 7.15 11.04 -14.95
CA SER A 139 6.70 10.53 -16.24
C SER A 139 6.38 11.69 -17.19
N THR A 140 6.89 11.63 -18.42
CA THR A 140 6.57 12.63 -19.46
C THR A 140 5.14 12.43 -19.96
N ILE A 141 4.27 13.40 -19.68
CA ILE A 141 2.94 13.44 -20.28
C ILE A 141 3.04 14.06 -21.66
N ASP A 142 2.48 13.39 -22.65
CA ASP A 142 2.23 13.99 -23.96
C ASP A 142 1.16 15.07 -23.84
N LEU A 143 1.61 16.31 -23.63
CA LEU A 143 0.76 17.48 -23.49
C LEU A 143 -0.06 17.76 -24.76
N ASP A 144 0.44 17.38 -25.94
CA ASP A 144 -0.25 17.59 -27.21
C ASP A 144 -1.45 16.65 -27.34
N ALA A 145 -1.32 15.40 -26.89
CA ALA A 145 -2.44 14.46 -26.83
C ALA A 145 -3.53 14.95 -25.86
N VAL A 146 -3.15 15.46 -24.68
CA VAL A 146 -4.09 16.00 -23.70
C VAL A 146 -4.79 17.26 -24.22
N TYR A 147 -4.03 18.17 -24.84
CA TYR A 147 -4.58 19.40 -25.42
C TYR A 147 -5.55 19.12 -26.57
N LYS A 148 -5.22 18.20 -27.48
CA LYS A 148 -6.13 17.75 -28.54
C LYS A 148 -7.40 17.11 -27.99
N HIS A 149 -7.29 16.30 -26.95
CA HIS A 149 -8.46 15.71 -26.29
C HIS A 149 -9.36 16.78 -25.64
N TRP A 150 -8.78 17.78 -24.96
CA TRP A 150 -9.55 18.86 -24.34
C TRP A 150 -10.20 19.82 -25.33
N THR A 151 -9.51 20.15 -26.42
CA THR A 151 -10.05 21.04 -27.47
C THR A 151 -11.17 20.37 -28.26
N THR A 152 -11.13 19.04 -28.41
CA THR A 152 -12.21 18.27 -29.06
C THR A 152 -13.42 18.02 -28.17
N HIS A 153 -13.23 17.94 -26.84
CA HIS A 153 -14.31 17.67 -25.87
C HIS A 153 -14.94 18.91 -25.23
N LYS A 154 -14.52 20.12 -25.60
CA LYS A 154 -15.14 21.34 -25.08
C LYS A 154 -16.51 21.51 -25.72
N ASP A 155 -17.56 21.19 -24.96
CA ASP A 155 -18.96 21.38 -25.36
C ASP A 155 -19.15 22.77 -25.97
N ARG A 156 -19.58 22.78 -27.24
CA ARG A 156 -20.02 24.00 -27.90
C ARG A 156 -21.22 24.50 -27.11
N ARG A 157 -21.06 25.60 -26.37
CA ARG A 157 -22.24 26.41 -26.02
C ARG A 157 -22.80 26.91 -27.33
N GLU A 158 -23.89 26.32 -27.78
CA GLU A 158 -24.68 26.87 -28.87
C GLU A 158 -25.14 28.26 -28.42
N TYR A 159 -24.60 29.30 -29.06
CA TYR A 159 -25.16 30.63 -28.93
C TYR A 159 -26.55 30.55 -29.57
N SER A 160 -27.59 30.54 -28.76
CA SER A 160 -28.96 30.74 -29.23
C SER A 160 -29.00 32.09 -29.93
N THR A 161 -29.10 32.04 -31.25
CA THR A 161 -29.32 33.22 -32.09
C THR A 161 -30.56 33.94 -31.56
N ILE A 162 -30.38 35.17 -31.11
CA ILE A 162 -31.47 36.09 -30.85
C ILE A 162 -32.09 36.38 -32.22
N ASN A 163 -33.28 35.85 -32.48
CA ASN A 163 -34.08 36.27 -33.63
C ASN A 163 -35.08 37.32 -33.15
N GLU A 164 -35.03 38.47 -33.80
CA GLU A 164 -35.99 39.59 -33.76
C GLU A 164 -37.42 39.16 -34.11
#